data_AF-A0A531LV70-F1
#
_entry.id   AF-A0A531LV70-F1
#
_cell.length_a   1.000
_cell.length_b   1.000
_cell.length_c   1.000
_cell.angle_alpha   90.00
_cell.angle_beta   90.00
_cell.angle_gamma   90.00
#
_symmetry.space_group_name_H-M   'P 1'
#
loop_
_entity.id
_entity.type
_entity.pdbx_description
1 polymer ?
#
loop_
_entity_poly.entity_id
_entity_poly.type
_entity_poly.pdbx_seq_one_letter_code
_entity_poly.pdbx_strand_id
1 'polypeptide(L)'
;PDRLASLGIDLVHASPDVGENLQDHLQIRTVYKVSSALTLNTLANSLSGKARIALQYAFARSGPMSMAPSQFGMFSKSDPSMATPDLEYHVQPLSTDRLGDPLHPFPAITMSVCNLRPDSVGSVHA
;
A
#
# COMPACT_ATOMS: atom_id res chain seq x y z
N PRO A 1 8.86 -31.54 10.48
CA PRO A 1 9.03 -32.44 11.65
C PRO A 1 10.27 -32.07 12.48
N ASP A 2 11.43 -32.05 11.83
CA ASP A 2 12.72 -31.81 12.49
C ASP A 2 12.81 -30.43 13.15
N ARG A 3 12.27 -29.40 12.50
CA ARG A 3 12.19 -28.05 13.07
C ARG A 3 11.38 -28.04 14.38
N LEU A 4 10.21 -28.68 14.42
CA LEU A 4 9.39 -28.77 15.63
C LEU A 4 10.12 -29.52 16.75
N ALA A 5 10.78 -30.64 16.41
CA ALA A 5 11.57 -31.41 17.35
C ALA A 5 12.72 -30.58 17.95
N SER A 6 13.42 -29.77 17.14
CA SER A 6 14.49 -28.88 17.62
C SER A 6 14.02 -27.80 18.59
N LEU A 7 12.73 -27.46 18.56
CA LEU A 7 12.09 -26.49 19.44
C LEU A 7 11.40 -27.14 20.65
N GLY A 8 11.49 -28.46 20.81
CA GLY A 8 10.81 -29.20 21.88
C GLY A 8 9.29 -29.25 21.72
N ILE A 9 8.78 -29.11 20.50
CA ILE A 9 7.35 -29.14 20.19
C ILE A 9 6.98 -30.53 19.68
N ASP A 10 6.00 -31.17 20.33
CA ASP A 10 5.51 -32.49 19.93
C ASP A 10 4.87 -32.47 18.54
N LEU A 11 5.25 -33.44 17.71
CA LEU A 11 4.72 -33.59 16.36
C LEU A 11 3.34 -34.26 16.41
N VAL A 12 2.30 -33.48 16.06
CA VAL A 12 0.94 -34.03 15.89
C VAL A 12 0.72 -34.51 14.45
N HIS A 13 1.24 -33.77 13.46
CA HIS A 13 1.07 -34.08 12.05
C HIS A 13 2.29 -33.61 11.24
N ALA A 14 2.80 -34.48 10.38
CA ALA A 14 3.93 -34.16 9.51
C ALA A 14 3.45 -33.47 8.23
N SER A 15 3.56 -32.15 8.19
CA SER A 15 3.37 -31.35 6.98
C SER A 15 4.59 -30.46 6.77
N PRO A 16 5.57 -30.88 5.94
CA PRO A 16 6.83 -30.16 5.77
C PRO A 16 6.67 -28.81 5.07
N ASP A 17 5.60 -28.63 4.28
CA ASP A 17 5.35 -27.40 3.52
C ASP A 17 4.73 -26.27 4.38
N VAL A 18 4.42 -26.53 5.66
CA VAL A 18 3.87 -25.50 6.55
C VAL A 18 4.90 -24.41 6.80
N GLY A 19 4.55 -23.20 6.37
CA GLY A 19 5.42 -22.03 6.44
C GLY A 19 6.24 -21.79 5.17
N GLU A 20 6.21 -22.70 4.20
CA GLU A 20 6.86 -22.53 2.90
C GLU A 20 5.95 -21.78 1.90
N ASN A 21 6.50 -21.45 0.72
CA ASN A 21 5.78 -20.82 -0.39
C ASN A 21 5.08 -19.50 -0.01
N LEU A 22 5.71 -18.70 0.87
CA LEU A 22 5.24 -17.34 1.16
C LEU A 22 5.37 -16.50 -0.11
N GLN A 23 4.27 -15.89 -0.52
CA GLN A 23 4.24 -14.95 -1.63
C GLN A 23 3.63 -13.63 -1.15
N ASP A 24 4.19 -12.53 -1.62
CA ASP A 24 3.69 -11.18 -1.36
C ASP A 24 3.97 -10.28 -2.56
N HIS A 25 3.22 -9.20 -2.69
CA HIS A 25 3.39 -8.24 -3.76
C HIS A 25 4.44 -7.20 -3.37
N LEU A 26 5.62 -7.26 -4.00
CA LEU A 26 6.60 -6.20 -3.83
C LEU A 26 6.07 -4.90 -4.48
N GLN A 27 5.94 -3.87 -3.66
CA GLN A 27 5.42 -2.57 -4.06
C GLN A 27 6.51 -1.50 -4.10
N ILE A 28 6.63 -0.82 -5.23
CA ILE A 28 7.47 0.37 -5.40
C ILE A 28 6.59 1.60 -5.25
N ARG A 29 7.04 2.57 -4.45
CA ARG A 29 6.32 3.83 -4.23
C ARG A 29 7.05 4.98 -4.89
N THR A 30 6.39 5.62 -5.85
CA THR A 30 6.91 6.81 -6.53
C THR A 30 6.07 8.04 -6.18
N VAL A 31 6.74 9.18 -5.98
CA VAL A 31 6.09 10.44 -5.60
C VAL A 31 6.30 11.46 -6.71
N TYR A 32 5.21 12.10 -7.14
CA TYR A 32 5.25 13.13 -8.17
C TYR A 32 4.69 14.43 -7.62
N LYS A 33 5.47 15.51 -7.72
CA LYS A 33 4.96 16.87 -7.51
C LYS A 33 4.01 17.23 -8.65
N VAL A 34 2.89 17.83 -8.30
CA VAL A 34 1.87 18.25 -9.28
C VAL A 34 1.63 19.74 -9.17
N SER A 35 1.29 20.37 -10.30
CA SER A 35 0.83 21.76 -10.36
C SER A 35 -0.66 21.79 -10.66
N SER A 36 -1.33 22.88 -10.26
CA SER A 36 -2.74 23.13 -10.59
C SER A 36 -3.73 22.03 -10.16
N ALA A 37 -3.38 21.26 -9.14
CA ALA A 37 -4.22 20.21 -8.58
C ALA A 37 -4.34 20.36 -7.06
N LEU A 38 -5.55 20.14 -6.54
CA LEU A 38 -5.78 20.08 -5.10
C LEU A 38 -5.38 18.71 -4.59
N THR A 39 -4.42 18.64 -3.67
CA THR A 39 -3.98 17.40 -3.03
C THR A 39 -4.23 17.45 -1.53
N LEU A 40 -4.26 16.29 -0.87
CA LEU A 40 -4.39 16.23 0.58
C LEU A 40 -3.22 16.92 1.28
N ASN A 41 -2.03 16.94 0.69
CA ASN A 41 -0.90 17.70 1.20
C ASN A 41 -1.23 19.18 1.37
N THR A 42 -1.87 19.81 0.37
CA THR A 42 -2.21 21.23 0.45
C THR A 42 -3.30 21.52 1.49
N LEU A 43 -4.30 20.64 1.58
CA LEU A 43 -5.41 20.80 2.53
C LEU A 43 -4.94 20.55 3.97
N ALA A 44 -4.17 19.50 4.21
CA ALA A 44 -3.76 19.10 5.54
C ALA A 44 -2.62 19.96 6.09
N ASN A 45 -1.84 20.68 5.26
CA ASN A 45 -0.76 21.55 5.73
C ASN A 45 -1.22 22.96 6.15
N SER A 46 -2.53 23.23 6.21
CA SER A 46 -3.08 24.50 6.71
C SER A 46 -4.12 24.29 7.81
N LEU A 47 -4.19 25.19 8.80
CA LEU A 47 -5.19 25.10 9.88
C LEU A 47 -6.61 25.25 9.34
N SER A 48 -6.84 26.15 8.40
CA SER A 48 -8.14 26.34 7.74
C SER A 48 -8.55 25.10 6.93
N GLY A 49 -7.62 24.47 6.22
CA GLY A 49 -7.85 23.23 5.50
C GLY A 49 -8.18 22.06 6.44
N LYS A 50 -7.44 21.90 7.53
CA LYS A 50 -7.76 20.91 8.60
C LYS A 50 -9.14 21.16 9.19
N ALA A 51 -9.49 22.41 9.51
CA ALA A 51 -10.80 22.76 10.04
C ALA A 51 -11.92 22.40 9.04
N ARG A 52 -11.73 22.70 7.75
CA ARG A 52 -12.69 22.32 6.69
C ARG A 52 -12.87 20.81 6.59
N ILE A 53 -11.78 20.04 6.64
CA ILE A 53 -11.84 18.57 6.67
C ILE A 53 -12.62 18.07 7.87
N ALA A 54 -12.33 18.61 9.06
CA ALA A 54 -12.98 18.22 10.31
C ALA A 54 -14.49 18.51 10.27
N LEU A 55 -14.88 19.71 9.84
CA LEU A 55 -16.28 20.11 9.72
C LEU A 55 -17.03 19.26 8.68
N GLN A 56 -16.43 19.01 7.51
CA GLN A 56 -17.05 18.18 6.48
C GLN A 56 -17.37 16.77 7.01
N TYR A 57 -16.43 16.16 7.72
CA TYR A 57 -16.66 14.85 8.30
C TYR A 57 -17.68 14.90 9.45
N ALA A 58 -17.63 15.91 10.33
CA ALA A 58 -18.54 16.02 11.46
C ALA A 58 -20.01 16.11 11.02
N PHE A 59 -20.29 16.89 9.97
CA PHE A 59 -21.67 17.13 9.51
C PHE A 59 -22.15 16.17 8.42
N ALA A 60 -21.26 15.74 7.52
CA ALA A 60 -21.65 14.95 6.36
C ALA A 60 -21.03 13.55 6.34
N ARG A 61 -20.19 13.19 7.33
CA ARG A 61 -19.45 11.91 7.38
C ARG A 61 -18.74 11.58 6.07
N SER A 62 -18.26 12.63 5.40
CA SER A 62 -17.62 12.57 4.09
C SER A 62 -16.28 13.31 4.08
N GLY A 63 -15.56 13.19 2.97
CA GLY A 63 -14.30 13.89 2.75
C GLY A 63 -13.07 13.08 3.20
N PRO A 64 -11.91 13.76 3.37
CA PRO A 64 -10.62 13.08 3.55
C PRO A 64 -10.54 12.12 4.75
N MET A 65 -11.26 12.35 5.85
CA MET A 65 -11.24 11.46 7.01
C MET A 65 -12.05 10.17 6.83
N SER A 66 -12.93 10.10 5.84
CA SER A 66 -13.66 8.89 5.45
C SER A 66 -13.11 8.24 4.18
N MET A 67 -12.01 8.77 3.63
CA MET A 67 -11.46 8.40 2.33
C MET A 67 -10.52 7.19 2.46
N ALA A 68 -10.60 6.25 1.51
CA ALA A 68 -9.58 5.21 1.37
C ALA A 68 -8.25 5.81 0.88
N PRO A 69 -7.08 5.37 1.38
CA PRO A 69 -5.80 5.97 1.00
C PRO A 69 -5.56 6.03 -0.51
N SER A 70 -5.91 4.95 -1.21
CA SER A 70 -5.87 4.85 -2.67
C SER A 70 -7.24 5.16 -3.25
N GLN A 71 -7.31 6.18 -4.09
CA GLN A 71 -8.56 6.65 -4.70
C GLN A 71 -8.72 6.19 -6.15
N PHE A 72 -7.62 5.76 -6.77
CA PHE A 72 -7.63 5.22 -8.12
C PHE A 72 -6.72 3.99 -8.20
N GLY A 73 -7.19 3.01 -8.96
CA GLY A 73 -6.49 1.75 -9.21
C GLY A 73 -6.42 1.45 -10.70
N MET A 74 -5.35 0.82 -11.16
CA MET A 74 -5.19 0.40 -12.55
C MET A 74 -4.41 -0.90 -12.65
N PHE A 75 -4.92 -1.83 -13.46
CA PHE A 75 -4.21 -3.05 -13.83
C PHE A 75 -3.64 -2.90 -15.24
N SER A 76 -2.35 -3.23 -15.40
CA SER A 76 -1.70 -3.19 -16.71
C SER A 76 -0.72 -4.34 -16.89
N LYS A 77 -0.33 -4.57 -18.14
CA LYS A 77 0.72 -5.52 -18.48
C LYS A 77 2.05 -4.78 -18.54
N SER A 78 3.08 -5.32 -17.90
CA SER A 78 4.46 -4.82 -18.02
C SER A 78 5.00 -4.99 -19.45
N ASP A 79 4.58 -6.06 -20.11
CA ASP A 79 4.93 -6.39 -21.50
C ASP A 79 3.70 -6.94 -22.26
N PRO A 80 3.52 -6.62 -23.56
CA PRO A 80 2.39 -7.13 -24.36
C PRO A 80 2.25 -8.66 -24.40
N SER A 81 3.34 -9.40 -24.22
CA SER A 81 3.36 -10.87 -24.19
C SER A 81 2.74 -11.48 -22.93
N MET A 82 2.57 -10.70 -21.86
CA MET A 82 1.93 -11.19 -20.64
C MET A 82 0.51 -11.64 -20.93
N ALA A 83 0.11 -12.81 -20.44
CA ALA A 83 -1.25 -13.33 -20.67
C ALA A 83 -2.32 -12.41 -20.05
N THR A 84 -2.08 -11.94 -18.83
CA THR A 84 -2.97 -11.11 -18.00
C THR A 84 -2.18 -9.99 -17.32
N PRO A 85 -2.82 -8.90 -16.86
CA PRO A 85 -2.15 -7.81 -16.16
C PRO A 85 -1.32 -8.30 -14.97
N ASP A 86 -0.03 -7.98 -14.94
CA ASP A 86 0.94 -8.35 -13.90
C ASP A 86 1.39 -7.15 -13.05
N LEU A 87 0.93 -5.95 -13.39
CA LEU A 87 1.15 -4.73 -12.61
C LEU A 87 -0.18 -4.18 -12.08
N GLU A 88 -0.21 -3.83 -10.80
CA GLU A 88 -1.29 -3.04 -10.19
C GLU A 88 -0.76 -1.70 -9.70
N TYR A 89 -1.42 -0.62 -10.12
CA TYR A 89 -1.15 0.73 -9.68
C TYR A 89 -2.18 1.16 -8.65
N HIS A 90 -1.70 1.76 -7.56
CA HIS A 90 -2.49 2.47 -6.58
C HIS A 90 -2.08 3.94 -6.57
N VAL A 91 -3.05 4.83 -6.75
CA VAL A 91 -2.81 6.28 -6.79
C VAL A 91 -3.50 6.96 -5.62
N GLN A 92 -2.71 7.71 -4.88
CA GLN A 92 -3.10 8.40 -3.65
C GLN A 92 -2.94 9.91 -3.85
N PRO A 93 -3.91 10.73 -3.41
CA PRO A 93 -3.85 12.18 -3.52
C PRO A 93 -2.94 12.81 -2.45
N LEU A 94 -1.98 12.07 -1.91
CA LEU A 94 -1.08 12.49 -0.84
C LEU A 94 0.36 12.00 -1.09
N SER A 95 1.33 12.59 -0.38
CA SER A 95 2.71 12.08 -0.34
C SER A 95 3.40 12.33 1.00
N THR A 96 4.27 11.39 1.37
CA THR A 96 5.11 11.37 2.57
C THR A 96 6.30 10.42 2.36
N ASP A 97 7.37 10.51 3.16
CA ASP A 97 8.58 9.68 3.06
C ASP A 97 8.37 8.26 3.59
N ARG A 98 7.60 8.12 4.67
CA ARG A 98 7.16 6.82 5.20
C ARG A 98 5.71 6.92 5.63
N LEU A 99 5.00 5.80 5.58
CA LEU A 99 3.64 5.78 6.08
C LEU A 99 3.65 6.16 7.57
N GLY A 100 2.89 7.20 7.93
CA GLY A 100 2.86 7.76 9.28
C GLY A 100 3.67 9.05 9.45
N ASP A 101 4.62 9.34 8.56
CA ASP A 101 5.35 10.62 8.58
C ASP A 101 4.44 11.77 8.12
N PRO A 102 4.72 13.03 8.54
CA PRO A 102 3.97 14.20 8.08
C PRO A 102 3.92 14.32 6.56
N LEU A 103 2.79 14.80 6.03
CA LEU A 103 2.65 15.03 4.59
C LEU A 103 3.66 16.08 4.11
N HIS A 104 4.25 15.86 2.94
CA HIS A 104 5.16 16.84 2.35
C HIS A 104 4.49 18.22 2.18
N PRO A 105 5.24 19.33 2.34
CA PRO A 105 4.68 20.70 2.33
C PRO A 105 4.28 21.22 0.95
N PHE A 106 4.32 20.38 -0.09
CA PHE A 106 4.02 20.74 -1.47
C PHE A 106 2.92 19.85 -2.06
N PRO A 107 2.19 20.31 -3.09
CA PRO A 107 1.21 19.48 -3.78
C PRO A 107 1.92 18.31 -4.49
N ALA A 108 1.49 17.10 -4.18
CA ALA A 108 2.04 15.89 -4.74
C ALA A 108 1.03 14.74 -4.61
N ILE A 109 1.22 13.75 -5.48
CA ILE A 109 0.52 12.47 -5.44
C ILE A 109 1.54 11.35 -5.28
N THR A 110 1.07 10.23 -4.76
CA THR A 110 1.83 8.99 -4.71
C THR A 110 1.24 8.02 -5.72
N MET A 111 2.07 7.52 -6.63
CA MET A 111 1.73 6.41 -7.49
C MET A 111 2.62 5.24 -7.10
N SER A 112 2.01 4.19 -6.58
CA SER A 112 2.71 2.96 -6.26
C SER A 112 2.31 1.86 -7.21
N VAL A 113 3.26 1.01 -7.56
CA VAL A 113 3.06 -0.13 -8.45
C VAL A 113 3.49 -1.41 -7.75
N CYS A 114 2.69 -2.46 -7.88
CA CYS A 114 2.93 -3.78 -7.32
C CYS A 114 3.13 -4.79 -8.44
N ASN A 115 4.10 -5.70 -8.27
CA ASN A 115 4.16 -6.91 -9.09
C ASN A 115 3.16 -7.95 -8.54
N LEU A 116 2.17 -8.31 -9.37
CA LEU A 116 1.10 -9.24 -9.02
C LEU A 116 1.48 -10.71 -9.22
N ARG A 117 2.57 -10.99 -9.94
CA ARG A 117 3.05 -12.34 -10.22
C ARG A 117 4.55 -12.42 -9.91
N PRO A 118 4.93 -12.33 -8.64
CA PRO A 118 6.31 -12.51 -8.25
C PRO A 118 6.73 -13.96 -8.47
N ASP A 119 7.88 -14.17 -9.10
CA ASP A 119 8.53 -15.50 -9.14
C ASP A 119 9.25 -15.83 -7.83
N SER A 120 9.46 -14.81 -6.98
CA SER A 120 10.09 -14.96 -5.68
C SER A 120 9.12 -15.58 -4.68
N VAL A 121 9.61 -16.55 -3.92
CA VAL A 121 8.91 -17.17 -2.79
C VAL A 121 9.79 -17.10 -1.54
N GLY A 122 9.17 -17.04 -0.37
CA GLY A 122 9.85 -17.06 0.92
C GLY A 122 9.31 -18.15 1.83
N SER A 123 9.73 -18.08 3.10
CA SER A 123 9.30 -19.00 4.14
C SER A 123 9.17 -18.27 5.48
N VAL A 124 8.24 -18.69 6.33
CA VAL A 124 8.08 -18.22 7.71
C VAL A 124 8.12 -19.39 8.66
N HIS A 125 9.04 -19.34 9.60
CA HIS A 125 9.17 -20.34 10.64
C HIS A 125 9.53 -19.70 11.97
N ALA A 126 9.33 -20.46 13.05
CA ALA A 126 9.89 -20.19 14.36
C ALA A 126 11.38 -20.59 14.43
#